data_AF-A0A2I2GA95-F1
#
_entry.id   AF-A0A2I2GA95-F1
#
_cell.length_a   1.000
_cell.length_b   1.000
_cell.length_c   1.000
_cell.angle_alpha   90.00
_cell.angle_beta   90.00
_cell.angle_gamma   90.00
#
_symmetry.space_group_name_H-M   'P 1'
#
loop_
_entity.id
_entity.type
_entity.pdbx_description
1 polymer ?
#
loop_
_entity_poly.entity_id
_entity_poly.type
_entity_poly.pdbx_seq_one_letter_code
_entity_poly.pdbx_strand_id
1 'polypeptide(L)'
;MPHYTESVFRPETATEFSSSRFLSDLESLAKEVNSSIDKPAVENVLTKFDKYFQEGCVVFRSKDRPNDTLNYRLFLFNAHDTMKAAIEAGLLDPSHPFIPLMGLWHFLCHQDQTPAFWPDFSATKATIAKTWLLISPLCSIKTLLRAPGIPNGMQDQFDTLQSAGLDKVRFIAADYDAMTVNFYWPLAEPLSRKQADQLAALGGSPPPSEDKLQEMKKYLDPRGTLFAVTMKYPTGEMTRVGFYALNVHLTPTLKDFPQVNERGTKFLTSVKSHDKVPTTVVSWSFGRDGGEYTKLEAGNSGEFEDLILHVGAMP
;
A
#
# COMPACT_ATOMS: atom_id res chain seq x y z
N MET A 1 30.26 -0.85 7.24
CA MET A 1 28.79 -0.92 7.32
C MET A 1 28.33 -1.65 6.08
N PRO A 2 27.50 -2.69 6.15
CA PRO A 2 27.10 -3.41 4.95
C PRO A 2 26.29 -2.47 4.06
N HIS A 3 26.73 -2.35 2.81
CA HIS A 3 26.00 -1.69 1.75
C HIS A 3 24.69 -2.44 1.50
N TYR A 4 23.63 -1.70 1.22
CA TYR A 4 22.33 -2.25 0.85
C TYR A 4 22.46 -3.10 -0.41
N THR A 5 22.19 -4.41 -0.30
CA THR A 5 22.18 -5.35 -1.43
C THR A 5 20.94 -6.21 -1.48
N GLU A 6 19.91 -5.95 -0.67
CA GLU A 6 18.64 -6.66 -0.82
C GLU A 6 17.84 -5.97 -1.93
N SER A 7 18.29 -6.17 -3.18
CA SER A 7 17.34 -6.27 -4.29
C SER A 7 16.32 -7.33 -3.87
N VAL A 8 15.03 -7.00 -3.92
CA VAL A 8 14.03 -8.05 -3.87
C VAL A 8 14.28 -8.89 -5.12
N PHE A 9 14.59 -10.18 -4.97
CA PHE A 9 14.93 -11.01 -6.12
C PHE A 9 13.68 -11.15 -7.00
N ARG A 10 13.76 -10.68 -8.25
CA ARG A 10 12.75 -11.01 -9.25
C ARG A 10 12.96 -12.46 -9.65
N PRO A 11 11.97 -13.35 -9.52
CA PRO A 11 12.09 -14.71 -10.01
C PRO A 11 12.43 -14.73 -11.51
N GLU A 12 13.42 -15.52 -11.94
CA GLU A 12 13.75 -15.68 -13.37
C GLU A 12 12.54 -16.18 -14.19
N THR A 13 11.63 -16.86 -13.52
CA THR A 13 10.41 -17.40 -14.09
C THR A 13 9.19 -16.49 -13.96
N ALA A 14 9.39 -15.23 -13.56
CA ALA A 14 8.28 -14.30 -13.36
C ALA A 14 7.56 -14.05 -14.68
N THR A 15 6.23 -14.13 -14.67
CA THR A 15 5.43 -13.86 -15.87
C THR A 15 5.71 -12.46 -16.41
N GLU A 16 5.96 -12.38 -17.72
CA GLU A 16 6.23 -11.12 -18.40
C GLU A 16 5.02 -10.19 -18.45
N PHE A 17 5.27 -8.91 -18.20
CA PHE A 17 4.27 -7.86 -18.34
C PHE A 17 3.93 -7.62 -19.82
N SER A 18 2.68 -7.29 -20.10
CA SER A 18 2.22 -6.88 -21.44
C SER A 18 1.24 -5.73 -21.31
N SER A 19 1.63 -4.56 -21.82
CA SER A 19 0.83 -3.32 -21.72
C SER A 19 -0.57 -3.47 -22.33
N SER A 20 -0.68 -4.15 -23.48
CA SER A 20 -1.98 -4.38 -24.14
C SER A 20 -2.86 -5.34 -23.35
N ARG A 21 -2.29 -6.41 -22.79
CA ARG A 21 -3.01 -7.36 -21.93
C ARG A 21 -3.47 -6.70 -20.64
N PHE A 22 -2.56 -5.98 -19.97
CA PHE A 22 -2.85 -5.22 -18.77
C PHE A 22 -4.00 -4.23 -18.98
N LEU A 23 -3.98 -3.46 -20.07
CA LEU A 23 -5.04 -2.51 -20.37
C LEU A 23 -6.39 -3.20 -20.59
N SER A 24 -6.41 -4.32 -21.32
CA SER A 24 -7.62 -5.12 -21.52
C SER A 24 -8.17 -5.72 -20.22
N ASP A 25 -7.29 -6.17 -19.34
CA ASP A 25 -7.66 -6.70 -18.03
C ASP A 25 -8.19 -5.59 -17.11
N LEU A 26 -7.56 -4.42 -17.11
CA LEU A 26 -8.02 -3.24 -16.37
C LEU A 26 -9.41 -2.78 -16.84
N GLU A 27 -9.63 -2.69 -18.17
CA GLU A 27 -10.92 -2.36 -18.78
C GLU A 27 -12.02 -3.35 -18.39
N SER A 28 -11.71 -4.65 -18.46
CA SER A 28 -12.63 -5.71 -18.08
C SER A 28 -12.97 -5.60 -16.59
N LEU A 29 -11.97 -5.46 -15.73
CA LEU A 29 -12.17 -5.38 -14.28
C LEU A 29 -12.96 -4.13 -13.89
N ALA A 30 -12.65 -2.97 -14.47
CA ALA A 30 -13.36 -1.73 -14.18
C ALA A 30 -14.85 -1.80 -14.54
N LYS A 31 -15.18 -2.46 -15.66
CA LYS A 31 -16.57 -2.75 -16.03
C LYS A 31 -17.28 -3.58 -14.96
N GLU A 32 -16.65 -4.66 -14.50
CA GLU A 32 -17.23 -5.57 -13.49
C GLU A 32 -17.46 -4.88 -12.15
N VAL A 33 -16.52 -4.04 -11.71
CA VAL A 33 -16.67 -3.32 -10.44
C VAL A 33 -17.46 -2.02 -10.56
N ASN A 34 -17.89 -1.61 -11.77
CA ASN A 34 -18.49 -0.30 -12.04
C ASN A 34 -17.57 0.85 -11.60
N SER A 35 -16.36 0.90 -12.15
CA SER A 35 -15.39 2.00 -12.01
C SER A 35 -15.08 2.60 -13.37
N SER A 36 -14.75 3.88 -13.41
CA SER A 36 -14.34 4.56 -14.64
C SER A 36 -12.86 4.33 -14.95
N ILE A 37 -12.50 4.46 -16.22
CA ILE A 37 -11.11 4.49 -16.70
C ILE A 37 -10.96 5.68 -17.63
N ASP A 38 -9.87 6.43 -17.45
CA ASP A 38 -9.34 7.35 -18.45
C ASP A 38 -8.27 6.59 -19.25
N LYS A 39 -8.68 5.98 -20.36
CA LYS A 39 -7.80 5.11 -21.16
C LYS A 39 -6.57 5.85 -21.69
N PRO A 40 -6.70 7.04 -22.31
CA PRO A 40 -5.54 7.84 -22.72
C PRO A 40 -4.56 8.13 -21.58
N ALA A 41 -5.08 8.42 -20.37
CA ALA A 41 -4.24 8.61 -19.20
C ALA A 41 -3.45 7.36 -18.82
N VAL A 42 -4.11 6.19 -18.79
CA VAL A 42 -3.45 4.91 -18.50
C VAL A 42 -2.41 4.57 -19.57
N GLU A 43 -2.73 4.73 -20.86
CA GLU A 43 -1.80 4.52 -21.97
C GLU A 43 -0.56 5.43 -21.87
N ASN A 44 -0.75 6.69 -21.47
CA ASN A 44 0.35 7.61 -21.21
C ASN A 44 1.24 7.13 -20.06
N VAL A 45 0.66 6.69 -18.93
CA VAL A 45 1.43 6.10 -17.81
C VAL A 45 2.21 4.88 -18.28
N LEU A 46 1.55 3.94 -18.96
CA LEU A 46 2.19 2.73 -19.49
C LEU A 46 3.36 3.06 -20.43
N THR A 47 3.22 4.09 -21.26
CA THR A 47 4.29 4.53 -22.16
C THR A 47 5.46 5.16 -21.40
N LYS A 48 5.18 6.04 -20.43
CA LYS A 48 6.22 6.76 -19.67
C LYS A 48 6.95 5.88 -18.66
N PHE A 49 6.28 4.85 -18.15
CA PHE A 49 6.80 3.95 -17.13
C PHE A 49 7.07 2.53 -17.67
N ASP A 50 7.08 2.33 -18.99
CA ASP A 50 7.17 1.00 -19.63
C ASP A 50 8.27 0.11 -19.02
N LYS A 51 9.50 0.63 -18.96
CA LYS A 51 10.62 -0.07 -18.32
C LYS A 51 10.30 -0.57 -16.92
N TYR A 52 9.69 0.27 -16.08
CA TYR A 52 9.39 -0.09 -14.70
C TYR A 52 8.31 -1.17 -14.64
N PHE A 53 7.32 -1.14 -15.54
CA PHE A 53 6.32 -2.21 -15.64
C PHE A 53 6.93 -3.55 -16.04
N GLN A 54 7.92 -3.55 -16.96
CA GLN A 54 8.65 -4.76 -17.35
C GLN A 54 9.51 -5.34 -16.23
N GLU A 55 10.03 -4.47 -15.35
CA GLU A 55 10.94 -4.83 -14.26
C GLU A 55 10.24 -5.09 -12.93
N GLY A 56 8.93 -4.83 -12.82
CA GLY A 56 8.20 -4.83 -11.55
C GLY A 56 7.12 -5.90 -11.42
N CYS A 57 6.47 -5.88 -10.26
CA CYS A 57 5.24 -6.59 -9.98
C CYS A 57 4.06 -5.61 -10.04
N VAL A 58 3.05 -5.94 -10.83
CA VAL A 58 1.87 -5.12 -11.09
C VAL A 58 0.68 -5.67 -10.34
N VAL A 59 -0.01 -4.79 -9.62
CA VAL A 59 -1.11 -5.16 -8.73
C VAL A 59 -2.31 -4.27 -8.99
N PHE A 60 -3.49 -4.84 -9.12
CA PHE A 60 -4.73 -4.08 -9.09
C PHE A 60 -5.17 -3.84 -7.65
N ARG A 61 -5.71 -2.65 -7.37
CA ARG A 61 -6.29 -2.31 -6.07
C ARG A 61 -7.67 -1.72 -6.20
N SER A 62 -8.57 -2.21 -5.35
CA SER A 62 -9.91 -1.65 -5.16
C SER A 62 -10.22 -1.52 -3.67
N LYS A 63 -11.37 -0.91 -3.38
CA LYS A 63 -12.02 -0.97 -2.09
C LYS A 63 -13.43 -1.48 -2.29
N ASP A 64 -13.99 -2.08 -1.26
CA ASP A 64 -15.39 -2.50 -1.22
C ASP A 64 -16.35 -1.32 -1.00
N ARG A 65 -16.03 -0.12 -1.49
CA ARG A 65 -16.91 1.05 -1.41
C ARG A 65 -17.60 1.29 -2.75
N PRO A 66 -18.89 1.67 -2.76
CA PRO A 66 -19.57 2.05 -3.99
C PRO A 66 -18.81 3.16 -4.73
N ASN A 67 -18.67 3.00 -6.05
CA ASN A 67 -18.07 3.99 -6.95
C ASN A 67 -16.61 4.39 -6.63
N ASP A 68 -15.88 3.61 -5.82
CA ASP A 68 -14.47 3.90 -5.57
C ASP A 68 -13.64 3.65 -6.85
N THR A 69 -12.44 4.21 -6.87
CA THR A 69 -11.56 4.16 -8.03
C THR A 69 -10.78 2.85 -8.07
N LEU A 70 -10.73 2.23 -9.25
CA LEU A 70 -9.77 1.17 -9.52
C LEU A 70 -8.38 1.79 -9.66
N ASN A 71 -7.42 1.30 -8.89
CA ASN A 71 -6.03 1.73 -8.95
C ASN A 71 -5.16 0.57 -9.40
N TYR A 72 -3.94 0.88 -9.84
CA TYR A 72 -2.90 -0.12 -10.05
C TYR A 72 -1.59 0.37 -9.43
N ARG A 73 -0.85 -0.55 -8.82
CA ARG A 73 0.44 -0.28 -8.18
C ARG A 73 1.53 -1.05 -8.88
N LEU A 74 2.69 -0.43 -8.91
CA LEU A 74 3.92 -1.04 -9.37
C LEU A 74 4.88 -1.19 -8.19
N PHE A 75 5.15 -2.44 -7.82
CA PHE A 75 6.22 -2.78 -6.89
C PHE A 75 7.49 -3.09 -7.67
N LEU A 76 8.64 -2.56 -7.25
CA LEU A 76 9.90 -2.71 -7.97
C LEU A 76 10.88 -3.56 -7.18
N PHE A 77 11.46 -4.53 -7.88
CA PHE A 77 12.46 -5.46 -7.35
C PHE A 77 13.81 -4.77 -7.10
N ASN A 78 14.12 -3.78 -7.95
CA ASN A 78 15.30 -2.93 -7.84
C ASN A 78 14.93 -1.54 -7.33
N ALA A 79 15.89 -0.87 -6.67
CA ALA A 79 15.70 0.50 -6.20
C ALA A 79 15.67 1.48 -7.38
N HIS A 80 14.59 2.24 -7.48
CA HIS A 80 14.41 3.31 -8.46
C HIS A 80 13.81 4.54 -7.81
N ASP A 81 14.33 5.70 -8.18
CA ASP A 81 13.69 6.98 -7.87
C ASP A 81 12.54 7.25 -8.85
N THR A 82 11.43 6.55 -8.62
CA THR A 82 10.23 6.71 -9.45
C THR A 82 9.56 8.06 -9.25
N MET A 83 9.84 8.77 -8.15
CA MET A 83 9.35 10.14 -7.95
C MET A 83 10.00 11.10 -8.94
N LYS A 84 11.33 11.04 -9.07
CA LYS A 84 12.04 11.81 -10.10
C LYS A 84 11.54 11.47 -11.50
N ALA A 85 11.40 10.18 -11.81
CA ALA A 85 10.87 9.75 -13.10
C ALA A 85 9.45 10.29 -13.38
N ALA A 86 8.60 10.34 -12.35
CA ALA A 86 7.25 10.91 -12.45
C ALA A 86 7.25 12.40 -12.73
N ILE A 87 8.14 13.15 -12.07
CA ILE A 87 8.31 14.59 -12.29
C ILE A 87 8.77 14.85 -13.73
N GLU A 88 9.79 14.13 -14.19
CA GLU A 88 10.33 14.25 -15.56
C GLU A 88 9.29 13.86 -16.63
N ALA A 89 8.42 12.91 -16.32
CA ALA A 89 7.32 12.48 -17.19
C ALA A 89 6.08 13.38 -17.11
N GLY A 90 6.04 14.39 -16.23
CA GLY A 90 4.89 15.26 -16.02
C GLY A 90 3.70 14.58 -15.30
N LEU A 91 3.94 13.49 -14.58
CA LEU A 91 2.93 12.73 -13.83
C LEU A 91 2.88 13.11 -12.34
N LEU A 92 3.80 13.96 -11.88
CA LEU A 92 3.84 14.51 -10.53
C LEU A 92 4.31 15.97 -10.59
N ASP A 93 3.58 16.86 -9.91
CA ASP A 93 3.95 18.28 -9.81
C ASP A 93 5.23 18.44 -8.96
N PRO A 94 6.33 19.01 -9.52
CA PRO A 94 7.59 19.19 -8.79
C PRO A 94 7.47 20.09 -7.55
N SER A 95 6.41 20.88 -7.42
CA SER A 95 6.15 21.75 -6.28
C SER A 95 5.39 21.06 -5.14
N HIS A 96 4.99 19.79 -5.32
CA HIS A 96 4.19 19.09 -4.33
C HIS A 96 4.93 18.94 -2.98
N PRO A 97 4.32 19.30 -1.84
CA PRO A 97 5.00 19.35 -0.53
C PRO A 97 5.51 17.99 -0.03
N PHE A 98 4.96 16.88 -0.53
CA PHE A 98 5.47 15.55 -0.22
C PHE A 98 6.78 15.18 -0.89
N ILE A 99 7.21 15.89 -1.94
CA ILE A 99 8.50 15.62 -2.58
C ILE A 99 9.67 15.80 -1.60
N PRO A 100 9.87 16.97 -0.98
CA PRO A 100 10.94 17.14 0.00
C PRO A 100 10.77 16.23 1.23
N LEU A 101 9.52 15.93 1.63
CA LEU A 101 9.25 15.07 2.79
C LEU A 101 9.63 13.61 2.56
N MET A 102 9.28 13.04 1.41
CA MET A 102 9.67 11.67 1.04
C MET A 102 11.19 11.57 0.84
N GLY A 103 11.82 12.58 0.25
CA GLY A 103 13.28 12.66 0.15
C GLY A 103 13.96 12.70 1.53
N LEU A 104 13.43 13.47 2.48
CA LEU A 104 13.92 13.51 3.86
C LEU A 104 13.79 12.15 4.54
N TRP A 105 12.63 11.50 4.48
CA TRP A 105 12.45 10.18 5.10
C TRP A 105 13.33 9.10 4.49
N HIS A 106 13.50 9.13 3.16
CA HIS A 106 14.47 8.28 2.49
C HIS A 106 15.88 8.51 3.06
N PHE A 107 16.36 9.76 3.07
CA PHE A 107 17.70 10.08 3.58
C PHE A 107 17.89 9.66 5.04
N LEU A 108 16.90 9.87 5.90
CA LEU A 108 16.98 9.51 7.32
C LEU A 108 17.14 8.00 7.57
N CYS A 109 16.53 7.17 6.72
CA CYS A 109 16.50 5.71 6.92
C CYS A 109 17.51 4.97 6.03
N HIS A 110 17.87 5.54 4.88
CA HIS A 110 18.71 4.91 3.85
C HIS A 110 19.95 5.71 3.46
N GLN A 111 20.11 6.92 4.01
CA GLN A 111 21.23 7.83 3.69
C GLN A 111 21.29 8.12 2.17
N ASP A 112 22.48 8.04 1.58
CA ASP A 112 22.75 8.40 0.18
C ASP A 112 22.45 7.26 -0.81
N GLN A 113 21.73 6.22 -0.39
CA GLN A 113 21.35 5.12 -1.28
C GLN A 113 20.30 5.57 -2.30
N THR A 114 20.18 4.84 -3.41
CA THR A 114 19.10 5.07 -4.38
C THR A 114 17.75 4.80 -3.71
N PRO A 115 16.77 5.72 -3.81
CA PRO A 115 15.43 5.48 -3.29
C PRO A 115 14.77 4.25 -3.88
N ALA A 116 14.05 3.50 -3.05
CA ALA A 116 13.15 2.43 -3.48
C ALA A 116 11.70 2.93 -3.39
N PHE A 117 11.34 3.81 -4.32
CA PHE A 117 9.98 4.36 -4.40
C PHE A 117 9.11 3.48 -5.29
N TRP A 118 7.90 3.16 -4.82
CA TRP A 118 6.92 2.38 -5.55
C TRP A 118 5.68 3.23 -5.86
N PRO A 119 5.36 3.46 -7.14
CA PRO A 119 4.26 4.32 -7.52
C PRO A 119 2.92 3.57 -7.56
N ASP A 120 1.87 4.31 -7.23
CA ASP A 120 0.48 3.88 -7.22
C ASP A 120 -0.30 4.86 -8.10
N PHE A 121 -1.03 4.33 -9.07
CA PHE A 121 -1.71 5.12 -10.09
C PHE A 121 -3.22 4.90 -10.02
N SER A 122 -3.96 5.95 -10.34
CA SER A 122 -5.39 5.87 -10.54
C SER A 122 -5.70 5.47 -11.99
N ALA A 123 -6.67 4.59 -12.22
CA ALA A 123 -7.16 4.32 -13.57
C ALA A 123 -7.91 5.51 -14.20
N THR A 124 -8.23 6.55 -13.43
CA THR A 124 -9.00 7.73 -13.87
C THR A 124 -8.17 8.98 -14.05
N LYS A 125 -6.85 8.92 -13.83
CA LYS A 125 -5.97 10.08 -13.90
C LYS A 125 -4.63 9.72 -14.54
N ALA A 126 -4.03 10.69 -15.20
CA ALA A 126 -2.68 10.56 -15.77
C ALA A 126 -1.57 10.83 -14.75
N THR A 127 -1.89 10.99 -13.47
CA THR A 127 -0.93 11.36 -12.42
C THR A 127 -0.74 10.22 -11.42
N ILE A 128 0.39 10.23 -10.73
CA ILE A 128 0.60 9.34 -9.60
C ILE A 128 -0.39 9.69 -8.49
N ALA A 129 -1.11 8.68 -7.98
CA ALA A 129 -1.99 8.82 -6.83
C ALA A 129 -1.19 8.77 -5.52
N LYS A 130 -0.27 7.81 -5.40
CA LYS A 130 0.61 7.68 -4.22
C LYS A 130 2.02 7.25 -4.56
N THR A 131 2.95 7.61 -3.70
CA THR A 131 4.28 7.00 -3.67
C THR A 131 4.51 6.29 -2.35
N TRP A 132 5.01 5.08 -2.43
CA TRP A 132 5.43 4.28 -1.29
C TRP A 132 6.94 4.27 -1.17
N LEU A 133 7.46 4.31 0.05
CA LEU A 133 8.86 4.11 0.41
C LEU A 133 8.95 2.82 1.23
N LEU A 134 9.71 1.85 0.75
CA LEU A 134 10.13 0.70 1.55
C LEU A 134 11.26 1.10 2.49
N ILE A 135 11.17 0.69 3.75
CA ILE A 135 12.16 0.93 4.79
C ILE A 135 12.71 -0.42 5.28
N SER A 136 13.93 -0.74 4.88
CA SER A 136 14.76 -1.78 5.47
C SER A 136 16.14 -1.18 5.75
N PRO A 137 16.85 -1.53 6.85
CA PRO A 137 16.23 -2.04 8.07
C PRO A 137 15.15 -1.07 8.59
N LEU A 138 14.29 -1.55 9.49
CA LEU A 138 13.19 -0.74 10.03
C LEU A 138 13.70 0.55 10.68
N CYS A 139 12.99 1.65 10.45
CA CYS A 139 13.38 2.99 10.93
C CYS A 139 12.47 3.42 12.09
N SER A 140 13.01 4.10 13.11
CA SER A 140 12.20 4.54 14.26
C SER A 140 11.28 5.70 13.87
N ILE A 141 10.03 5.65 14.35
CA ILE A 141 9.07 6.73 14.22
C ILE A 141 9.58 8.03 14.86
N LYS A 142 10.42 7.93 15.90
CA LYS A 142 11.08 9.08 16.50
C LYS A 142 11.94 9.82 15.47
N THR A 143 12.75 9.08 14.72
CA THR A 143 13.59 9.63 13.65
C THR A 143 12.72 10.27 12.57
N LEU A 144 11.65 9.59 12.16
CA LEU A 144 10.77 10.04 11.07
C LEU A 144 9.94 11.27 11.42
N LEU A 145 9.46 11.40 12.66
CA LEU A 145 8.56 12.50 13.08
C LEU A 145 9.28 13.64 13.80
N ARG A 146 10.48 13.45 14.37
CA ARG A 146 11.21 14.52 15.08
C ARG A 146 12.32 15.17 14.25
N ALA A 147 12.47 14.78 12.98
CA ALA A 147 13.46 15.40 12.11
C ALA A 147 13.12 16.86 11.80
N PRO A 148 14.13 17.74 11.64
CA PRO A 148 13.91 19.07 11.10
C PRO A 148 13.22 19.02 9.73
N GLY A 149 12.19 19.86 9.53
CA GLY A 149 11.40 19.88 8.30
C GLY A 149 10.08 19.11 8.37
N ILE A 150 9.86 18.29 9.39
CA ILE A 150 8.55 17.68 9.65
C ILE A 150 7.60 18.74 10.23
N PRO A 151 6.36 18.89 9.74
CA PRO A 151 5.40 19.83 10.32
C PRO A 151 5.07 19.52 11.78
N ASN A 152 4.96 20.56 12.62
CA ASN A 152 4.71 20.43 14.06
C ASN A 152 3.53 19.51 14.40
N GLY A 153 2.39 19.67 13.71
CA GLY A 153 1.21 18.84 13.97
C GLY A 153 1.45 17.34 13.80
N MET A 154 2.32 16.94 12.85
CA MET A 154 2.75 15.56 12.71
C MET A 154 3.72 15.15 13.82
N GLN A 155 4.64 16.04 14.24
CA GLN A 155 5.56 15.77 15.35
C GLN A 155 4.82 15.52 16.67
N ASP A 156 3.72 16.24 16.89
CA ASP A 156 2.88 16.15 18.09
C ASP A 156 2.24 14.77 18.27
N GLN A 157 2.18 13.95 17.20
CA GLN A 157 1.64 12.58 17.28
C GLN A 157 2.65 11.55 17.81
N PHE A 158 3.93 11.92 17.97
CA PHE A 158 4.97 10.99 18.37
C PHE A 158 4.65 10.25 19.68
N ASP A 159 4.25 10.97 20.73
CA ASP A 159 3.99 10.37 22.05
C ASP A 159 2.77 9.44 22.02
N THR A 160 1.76 9.79 21.22
CA THR A 160 0.57 8.96 21.00
C THR A 160 0.93 7.63 20.31
N LEU A 161 1.71 7.68 19.22
CA LEU A 161 2.15 6.50 18.49
C LEU A 161 3.09 5.63 19.34
N GLN A 162 4.02 6.26 20.08
CA GLN A 162 4.92 5.56 21.00
C GLN A 162 4.14 4.84 22.11
N SER A 163 3.13 5.50 22.70
CA SER A 163 2.27 4.90 23.73
C SER A 163 1.42 3.74 23.21
N ALA A 164 1.16 3.69 21.90
CA ALA A 164 0.53 2.56 21.22
C ALA A 164 1.51 1.42 20.85
N GLY A 165 2.80 1.55 21.20
CA GLY A 165 3.84 0.56 20.89
C GLY A 165 4.34 0.60 19.44
N LEU A 166 4.02 1.67 18.69
CA LEU A 166 4.32 1.79 17.27
C LEU A 166 5.67 2.49 17.03
N ASP A 167 6.80 1.80 17.23
CA ASP A 167 8.14 2.39 17.06
C ASP A 167 8.75 2.18 15.67
N LYS A 168 8.77 0.94 15.15
CA LYS A 168 9.55 0.59 13.95
C LYS A 168 8.70 0.61 12.68
N VAL A 169 9.00 1.51 11.75
CA VAL A 169 8.27 1.67 10.49
C VAL A 169 8.91 0.86 9.38
N ARG A 170 8.07 0.14 8.61
CA ARG A 170 8.44 -0.66 7.43
C ARG A 170 8.10 0.02 6.11
N PHE A 171 7.00 0.77 6.06
CA PHE A 171 6.63 1.54 4.87
C PHE A 171 6.13 2.93 5.23
N ILE A 172 6.31 3.85 4.29
CA ILE A 172 5.62 5.14 4.27
C ILE A 172 4.93 5.27 2.92
N ALA A 173 3.69 5.77 2.88
CA ALA A 173 3.00 6.06 1.62
C ALA A 173 2.39 7.46 1.63
N ALA A 174 2.81 8.32 0.70
CA ALA A 174 2.29 9.65 0.52
C ALA A 174 1.17 9.66 -0.55
N ASP A 175 -0.03 10.08 -0.19
CA ASP A 175 -1.20 10.19 -1.07
C ASP A 175 -1.38 11.65 -1.50
N TYR A 176 -1.00 11.95 -2.74
CA TYR A 176 -0.94 13.31 -3.28
C TYR A 176 -2.33 13.96 -3.40
N ASP A 177 -3.36 13.16 -3.69
CA ASP A 177 -4.73 13.66 -3.84
C ASP A 177 -5.38 13.95 -2.48
N ALA A 178 -5.21 13.02 -1.53
CA ALA A 178 -5.86 13.12 -0.22
C ALA A 178 -5.07 14.00 0.76
N MET A 179 -3.86 14.43 0.40
CA MET A 179 -2.94 15.15 1.29
C MET A 179 -2.73 14.40 2.61
N THR A 180 -2.49 13.09 2.51
CA THR A 180 -2.26 12.21 3.67
C THR A 180 -1.00 11.39 3.52
N VAL A 181 -0.44 10.96 4.64
CA VAL A 181 0.68 10.02 4.72
C VAL A 181 0.25 8.83 5.56
N ASN A 182 0.53 7.63 5.05
CA ASN A 182 0.38 6.40 5.80
C ASN A 182 1.74 5.92 6.30
N PHE A 183 1.84 5.63 7.58
CA PHE A 183 2.98 4.90 8.16
C PHE A 183 2.54 3.46 8.42
N TYR A 184 3.43 2.51 8.15
CA TYR A 184 3.15 1.08 8.30
C TYR A 184 4.13 0.43 9.27
N TRP A 185 3.60 -0.29 10.24
CA TRP A 185 4.35 -1.01 11.26
C TRP A 185 4.16 -2.52 11.12
N PRO A 186 5.24 -3.30 11.29
CA PRO A 186 5.13 -4.70 11.63
C PRO A 186 4.59 -4.84 13.07
N LEU A 187 3.52 -5.62 13.25
CA LEU A 187 3.05 -6.11 14.54
C LEU A 187 3.50 -7.56 14.72
N ALA A 188 4.39 -7.84 15.69
CA ALA A 188 4.99 -9.16 15.86
C ALA A 188 4.09 -10.18 16.59
N GLU A 189 3.12 -9.71 17.36
CA GLU A 189 2.25 -10.56 18.18
C GLU A 189 0.87 -10.76 17.55
N PRO A 190 0.21 -11.90 17.80
CA PRO A 190 -1.19 -12.09 17.45
C PRO A 190 -2.07 -10.96 18.02
N LEU A 191 -2.95 -10.42 17.18
CA LEU A 191 -3.78 -9.28 17.54
C LEU A 191 -4.71 -9.59 18.72
N SER A 192 -4.43 -9.03 19.89
CA SER A 192 -5.32 -9.14 21.06
C SER A 192 -6.50 -8.18 20.97
N ARG A 193 -7.58 -8.44 21.73
CA ARG A 193 -8.74 -7.53 21.82
C ARG A 193 -8.31 -6.13 22.28
N LYS A 194 -7.54 -6.06 23.37
CA LYS A 194 -7.04 -4.80 23.93
C LYS A 194 -6.21 -4.01 22.91
N GLN A 195 -5.35 -4.70 22.15
CA GLN A 195 -4.53 -4.05 21.13
C GLN A 195 -5.37 -3.58 19.94
N ALA A 196 -6.33 -4.39 19.47
CA ALA A 196 -7.24 -3.98 18.40
C ALA A 196 -8.04 -2.72 18.78
N ASP A 197 -8.58 -2.67 20.00
CA ASP A 197 -9.34 -1.52 20.51
C ASP A 197 -8.45 -0.26 20.60
N GLN A 198 -7.24 -0.40 21.15
CA GLN A 198 -6.28 0.70 21.25
C GLN A 198 -5.86 1.23 19.88
N LEU A 199 -5.58 0.35 18.92
CA LEU A 199 -5.13 0.73 17.59
C LEU A 199 -6.28 1.33 16.75
N ALA A 200 -7.50 0.80 16.85
CA ALA A 200 -8.68 1.38 16.20
C ALA A 200 -8.97 2.81 16.68
N ALA A 201 -8.77 3.07 17.98
CA ALA A 201 -8.96 4.39 18.57
C ALA A 201 -8.04 5.47 17.99
N LEU A 202 -6.84 5.11 17.49
CA LEU A 202 -5.94 6.06 16.82
C LEU A 202 -6.59 6.70 15.58
N GLY A 203 -7.44 5.96 14.87
CA GLY A 203 -8.21 6.45 13.72
C GLY A 203 -9.52 7.15 14.11
N GLY A 204 -9.79 7.32 15.42
CA GLY A 204 -11.06 7.80 15.95
C GLY A 204 -12.22 6.83 15.75
N SER A 205 -11.93 5.54 15.53
CA SER A 205 -12.96 4.51 15.32
C SER A 205 -13.42 3.89 16.65
N PRO A 206 -14.68 3.46 16.77
CA PRO A 206 -15.05 2.55 17.86
C PRO A 206 -14.24 1.24 17.77
N PRO A 207 -14.14 0.49 18.89
CA PRO A 207 -13.60 -0.86 18.88
C PRO A 207 -14.24 -1.75 17.80
N PRO A 208 -13.47 -2.61 17.09
CA PRO A 208 -14.05 -3.60 16.21
C PRO A 208 -15.07 -4.48 16.95
N SER A 209 -16.12 -4.91 16.24
CA SER A 209 -17.03 -5.92 16.79
C SER A 209 -16.30 -7.24 17.04
N GLU A 210 -16.85 -8.08 17.91
CA GLU A 210 -16.23 -9.38 18.19
C GLU A 210 -16.13 -10.25 16.92
N ASP A 211 -17.21 -10.31 16.13
CA ASP A 211 -17.22 -11.03 14.85
C ASP A 211 -16.14 -10.52 13.89
N LYS A 212 -15.97 -9.19 13.80
CA LYS A 212 -14.94 -8.59 12.95
C LYS A 212 -13.53 -8.90 13.46
N LEU A 213 -13.31 -8.88 14.77
CA LEU A 213 -12.02 -9.24 15.36
C LEU A 213 -11.67 -10.72 15.10
N GLN A 214 -12.65 -11.62 15.25
CA GLN A 214 -12.45 -13.04 14.96
C GLN A 214 -12.19 -13.29 13.48
N GLU A 215 -12.89 -12.58 12.60
CA GLU A 215 -12.61 -12.60 11.16
C GLU A 215 -11.17 -12.14 10.88
N MET A 216 -10.73 -10.99 11.40
CA MET A 216 -9.36 -10.51 11.22
C MET A 216 -8.35 -11.57 11.69
N LYS A 217 -8.51 -12.10 12.91
CA LYS A 217 -7.61 -13.12 13.47
C LYS A 217 -7.49 -14.40 12.64
N LYS A 218 -8.52 -14.76 11.86
CA LYS A 218 -8.47 -15.92 10.94
C LYS A 218 -7.43 -15.71 9.83
N TYR A 219 -7.20 -14.47 9.42
CA TYR A 219 -6.45 -14.14 8.20
C TYR A 219 -5.13 -13.39 8.47
N LEU A 220 -4.99 -12.72 9.61
CA LEU A 220 -3.72 -12.11 10.00
C LEU A 220 -2.71 -13.22 10.33
N ASP A 221 -1.47 -13.11 9.83
CA ASP A 221 -0.43 -14.11 10.11
C ASP A 221 -0.10 -14.08 11.63
N PRO A 222 -0.20 -15.22 12.33
CA PRO A 222 0.06 -15.29 13.76
C PRO A 222 1.52 -15.00 14.15
N ARG A 223 2.46 -15.05 13.19
CA ARG A 223 3.87 -14.65 13.38
C ARG A 223 4.07 -13.14 13.20
N GLY A 224 3.04 -12.45 12.74
CA GLY A 224 2.98 -11.01 12.69
C GLY A 224 2.37 -10.46 11.41
N THR A 225 1.82 -9.24 11.50
CA THR A 225 1.03 -8.58 10.45
C THR A 225 1.51 -7.16 10.19
N LEU A 226 1.10 -6.54 9.07
CA LEU A 226 1.24 -5.10 8.88
C LEU A 226 0.03 -4.34 9.43
N PHE A 227 0.31 -3.20 10.05
CA PHE A 227 -0.67 -2.23 10.54
C PHE A 227 -0.32 -0.84 10.00
N ALA A 228 -1.32 -0.07 9.61
CA ALA A 228 -1.12 1.28 9.07
C ALA A 228 -1.88 2.33 9.86
N VAL A 229 -1.31 3.54 9.95
CA VAL A 229 -1.97 4.76 10.41
C VAL A 229 -1.94 5.79 9.29
N THR A 230 -3.10 6.33 8.92
CA THR A 230 -3.25 7.43 7.96
C THR A 230 -3.32 8.77 8.70
N MET A 231 -2.40 9.66 8.38
CA MET A 231 -2.24 10.98 8.98
C MET A 231 -2.45 12.08 7.94
N LYS A 232 -3.25 13.11 8.24
CA LYS A 232 -3.37 14.29 7.37
C LYS A 232 -2.13 15.16 7.44
N TYR A 233 -1.71 15.67 6.29
CA TYR A 233 -0.67 16.69 6.19
C TYR A 233 -1.30 18.10 6.14
N PRO A 234 -0.70 19.12 6.80
CA PRO A 234 0.42 19.05 7.75
C PRO A 234 -0.03 18.85 9.19
N THR A 235 -1.34 18.70 9.45
CA THR A 235 -1.92 18.79 10.79
C THR A 235 -1.58 17.63 11.72
N GLY A 236 -1.17 16.49 11.16
CA GLY A 236 -0.93 15.29 11.95
C GLY A 236 -2.20 14.56 12.39
N GLU A 237 -3.39 15.01 11.96
CA GLU A 237 -4.63 14.35 12.36
C GLU A 237 -4.64 12.89 11.86
N MET A 238 -4.64 11.93 12.78
CA MET A 238 -4.84 10.52 12.47
C MET A 238 -6.31 10.29 12.15
N THR A 239 -6.59 9.86 10.92
CA THR A 239 -7.96 9.79 10.39
C THR A 239 -8.44 8.36 10.18
N ARG A 240 -7.50 7.44 9.96
CA ARG A 240 -7.78 6.03 9.69
C ARG A 240 -6.65 5.15 10.15
N VAL A 241 -6.99 3.90 10.42
CA VAL A 241 -6.02 2.82 10.60
C VAL A 241 -6.38 1.62 9.75
N GLY A 242 -5.43 0.72 9.49
CA GLY A 242 -5.69 -0.50 8.73
C GLY A 242 -4.89 -1.69 9.20
N PHE A 243 -5.52 -2.86 9.28
CA PHE A 243 -4.87 -4.15 9.54
C PHE A 243 -4.76 -4.89 8.21
N TYR A 244 -3.63 -5.53 7.91
CA TYR A 244 -3.34 -6.10 6.59
C TYR A 244 -3.04 -7.59 6.68
N ALA A 245 -3.95 -8.43 6.16
CA ALA A 245 -3.66 -9.82 5.87
C ALA A 245 -2.88 -9.90 4.55
N LEU A 246 -1.61 -10.32 4.65
CA LEU A 246 -0.75 -10.56 3.49
C LEU A 246 -0.92 -12.00 3.04
N ASN A 247 -0.80 -12.23 1.72
CA ASN A 247 -0.84 -13.55 1.10
C ASN A 247 -2.13 -14.35 1.32
N VAL A 248 -3.27 -13.72 1.03
CA VAL A 248 -4.55 -14.45 0.97
C VAL A 248 -4.70 -14.99 -0.45
N HIS A 249 -4.65 -16.32 -0.59
CA HIS A 249 -4.75 -16.98 -1.90
C HIS A 249 -6.15 -16.82 -2.50
N LEU A 250 -6.19 -16.42 -3.77
CA LEU A 250 -7.45 -16.26 -4.48
C LEU A 250 -7.98 -17.64 -4.90
N THR A 251 -9.19 -17.99 -4.45
CA THR A 251 -9.87 -19.22 -4.87
C THR A 251 -11.15 -18.89 -5.63
N PRO A 252 -11.57 -19.72 -6.62
CA PRO A 252 -12.77 -19.42 -7.42
C PRO A 252 -14.07 -19.29 -6.61
N THR A 253 -14.14 -19.91 -5.43
CA THR A 253 -15.36 -19.92 -4.60
C THR A 253 -15.38 -18.85 -3.51
N LEU A 254 -14.23 -18.22 -3.23
CA LEU A 254 -14.02 -17.32 -2.08
C LEU A 254 -14.45 -17.90 -0.73
N LYS A 255 -14.62 -19.23 -0.60
CA LYS A 255 -15.10 -19.89 0.62
C LYS A 255 -14.22 -19.58 1.83
N ASP A 256 -12.92 -19.42 1.58
CA ASP A 256 -11.91 -19.11 2.58
C ASP A 256 -11.40 -17.66 2.45
N PHE A 257 -12.26 -16.74 2.01
CA PHE A 257 -11.94 -15.32 1.89
C PHE A 257 -12.62 -14.47 2.98
N PRO A 258 -12.03 -13.34 3.42
CA PRO A 258 -12.71 -12.35 4.25
C PRO A 258 -14.07 -11.93 3.72
N GLN A 259 -14.96 -11.51 4.62
CA GLN A 259 -16.27 -11.00 4.22
C GLN A 259 -16.09 -9.64 3.54
N VAL A 260 -16.55 -9.55 2.30
CA VAL A 260 -16.60 -8.32 1.51
C VAL A 260 -18.00 -8.14 0.94
N ASN A 261 -18.35 -6.92 0.56
CA ASN A 261 -19.63 -6.69 -0.11
C ASN A 261 -19.61 -7.12 -1.57
N GLU A 262 -20.74 -6.95 -2.26
CA GLU A 262 -20.91 -7.34 -3.67
C GLU A 262 -19.81 -6.79 -4.59
N ARG A 263 -19.39 -5.54 -4.40
CA ARG A 263 -18.32 -4.94 -5.21
C ARG A 263 -16.98 -5.62 -4.95
N GLY A 264 -16.66 -5.89 -3.68
CA GLY A 264 -15.46 -6.63 -3.32
C GLY A 264 -15.46 -8.04 -3.90
N THR A 265 -16.60 -8.74 -3.85
CA THR A 265 -16.79 -10.04 -4.48
C THR A 265 -16.52 -9.97 -5.98
N LYS A 266 -17.13 -9.01 -6.69
CA LYS A 266 -16.90 -8.82 -8.14
C LYS A 266 -15.44 -8.53 -8.45
N PHE A 267 -14.76 -7.71 -7.64
CA PHE A 267 -13.33 -7.48 -7.82
C PHE A 267 -12.54 -8.79 -7.75
N LEU A 268 -12.77 -9.59 -6.70
CA LEU A 268 -12.01 -10.82 -6.46
C LEU A 268 -12.33 -11.92 -7.47
N THR A 269 -13.59 -12.05 -7.91
CA THR A 269 -13.96 -13.09 -8.90
C THR A 269 -13.59 -12.72 -10.33
N SER A 270 -13.41 -11.43 -10.63
CA SER A 270 -13.19 -10.95 -12.00
C SER A 270 -11.75 -10.50 -12.27
N VAL A 271 -10.93 -10.33 -11.24
CA VAL A 271 -9.52 -9.98 -11.42
C VAL A 271 -8.77 -11.12 -12.11
N LYS A 272 -7.95 -10.76 -13.10
CA LYS A 272 -7.08 -11.69 -13.81
C LYS A 272 -5.66 -11.55 -13.30
N SER A 273 -5.18 -12.62 -12.70
CA SER A 273 -3.78 -12.80 -12.33
C SER A 273 -3.10 -13.70 -13.36
N HIS A 274 -1.93 -13.27 -13.82
CA HIS A 274 -1.02 -14.05 -14.66
C HIS A 274 0.20 -14.53 -13.85
N ASP A 275 0.23 -14.25 -12.55
CA ASP A 275 1.22 -14.81 -11.63
C ASP A 275 0.98 -16.33 -11.51
N LYS A 276 2.03 -17.07 -11.18
CA LYS A 276 1.92 -18.52 -10.97
C LYS A 276 1.01 -18.87 -9.81
N VAL A 277 1.04 -18.03 -8.77
CA VAL A 277 0.20 -18.15 -7.58
C VAL A 277 -0.64 -16.88 -7.43
N PRO A 278 -1.91 -16.91 -7.86
CA PRO A 278 -2.83 -15.78 -7.71
C PRO A 278 -2.99 -15.37 -6.25
N THR A 279 -2.44 -14.20 -5.93
CA THR A 279 -2.27 -13.74 -4.55
C THR A 279 -2.97 -12.42 -4.32
N THR A 280 -3.54 -12.25 -3.13
CA THR A 280 -4.20 -11.02 -2.71
C THR A 280 -3.71 -10.51 -1.36
N VAL A 281 -3.89 -9.21 -1.15
CA VAL A 281 -3.78 -8.57 0.15
C VAL A 281 -5.15 -8.01 0.51
N VAL A 282 -5.57 -8.29 1.75
CA VAL A 282 -6.82 -7.77 2.30
C VAL A 282 -6.51 -6.86 3.46
N SER A 283 -7.16 -5.71 3.51
CA SER A 283 -7.02 -4.81 4.67
C SER A 283 -8.34 -4.26 5.17
N TRP A 284 -8.59 -4.43 6.47
CA TRP A 284 -9.70 -3.81 7.18
C TRP A 284 -9.30 -2.41 7.62
N SER A 285 -9.98 -1.41 7.09
CA SER A 285 -9.68 0.00 7.31
C SER A 285 -10.75 0.64 8.20
N PHE A 286 -10.34 1.04 9.41
CA PHE A 286 -11.18 1.69 10.40
C PHE A 286 -10.96 3.20 10.36
N GLY A 287 -11.98 3.99 10.66
CA GLY A 287 -11.89 5.45 10.70
C GLY A 287 -12.97 6.07 11.57
N ARG A 288 -12.94 7.40 11.65
CA ARG A 288 -13.87 8.16 12.50
C ARG A 288 -15.34 7.79 12.27
N ASP A 289 -16.12 7.82 13.34
CA ASP A 289 -17.57 7.60 13.37
C ASP A 289 -17.99 6.21 12.86
N GLY A 290 -17.13 5.20 13.02
CA GLY A 290 -17.41 3.84 12.56
C GLY A 290 -17.31 3.68 11.04
N GLY A 291 -16.67 4.63 10.35
CA GLY A 291 -16.47 4.55 8.91
C GLY A 291 -15.50 3.44 8.53
N GLU A 292 -16.01 2.27 8.20
CA GLU A 292 -15.23 1.08 7.84
C GLU A 292 -15.24 0.81 6.33
N TYR A 293 -14.24 0.06 5.85
CA TYR A 293 -14.20 -0.56 4.52
C TYR A 293 -13.03 -1.54 4.42
N THR A 294 -13.11 -2.41 3.42
CA THR A 294 -12.05 -3.34 3.06
C THR A 294 -11.31 -2.84 1.83
N LYS A 295 -9.97 -2.85 1.88
CA LYS A 295 -9.09 -2.66 0.72
C LYS A 295 -8.70 -4.03 0.20
N LEU A 296 -8.70 -4.17 -1.12
CA LEU A 296 -8.37 -5.40 -1.82
C LEU A 296 -7.28 -5.10 -2.82
N GLU A 297 -6.19 -5.85 -2.76
CA GLU A 297 -5.12 -5.85 -3.76
C GLU A 297 -4.97 -7.25 -4.34
N ALA A 298 -4.74 -7.36 -5.64
CA ALA A 298 -4.58 -8.63 -6.34
C ALA A 298 -3.46 -8.54 -7.39
N GLY A 299 -2.55 -9.51 -7.37
CA GLY A 299 -1.46 -9.60 -8.33
C GLY A 299 -1.96 -9.78 -9.76
N ASN A 300 -1.42 -9.01 -10.69
CA ASN A 300 -1.67 -9.17 -12.12
C ASN A 300 -0.51 -9.86 -12.83
N SER A 301 0.72 -9.40 -12.61
CA SER A 301 1.93 -9.99 -13.20
C SER A 301 3.17 -9.64 -12.37
N GLY A 302 4.25 -10.39 -12.55
CA GLY A 302 5.53 -10.17 -11.87
C GLY A 302 5.64 -10.85 -10.50
N GLU A 303 4.83 -11.86 -10.22
CA GLU A 303 4.86 -12.74 -9.03
C GLU A 303 4.65 -12.01 -7.70
N PHE A 304 3.41 -11.55 -7.48
CA PHE A 304 3.06 -10.79 -6.29
C PHE A 304 3.30 -11.54 -4.98
N GLU A 305 3.13 -12.87 -4.96
CA GLU A 305 3.38 -13.70 -3.78
C GLU A 305 4.84 -13.58 -3.30
N ASP A 306 5.79 -13.81 -4.20
CA ASP A 306 7.22 -13.79 -3.88
C ASP A 306 7.63 -12.41 -3.33
N LEU A 307 7.10 -11.34 -3.95
CA LEU A 307 7.33 -9.98 -3.48
C LEU A 307 6.79 -9.77 -2.07
N ILE A 308 5.50 -10.08 -1.81
CA ILE A 308 4.91 -9.81 -0.49
C ILE A 308 5.46 -10.71 0.61
N LEU A 309 5.88 -11.94 0.30
CA LEU A 309 6.56 -12.80 1.27
C LEU A 309 7.92 -12.23 1.64
N HIS A 310 8.65 -11.67 0.68
CA HIS A 310 9.92 -11.02 0.96
C HIS A 310 9.75 -9.69 1.73
N VAL A 311 8.88 -8.80 1.24
CA VAL A 311 8.71 -7.46 1.84
C VAL A 311 7.84 -7.48 3.09
N GLY A 312 7.04 -8.53 3.27
CA GLY A 312 6.22 -8.80 4.46
C GLY A 312 6.88 -9.75 5.45
N ALA A 313 8.03 -10.35 5.11
CA ALA A 313 8.81 -11.13 6.08
C ALA A 313 9.11 -10.26 7.30
N MET A 314 8.50 -10.67 8.41
CA MET A 314 8.71 -10.08 9.72
C MET A 314 10.08 -10.58 10.22
N PRO A 315 10.96 -9.70 10.72
CA PRO A 315 12.28 -10.09 11.20
C PRO A 315 12.26 -11.05 12.38
#